data_AF-J3PIH1-F1
#
_entry.id   AF-J3PIH1-F1
#
_cell.length_a   1.000
_cell.length_b   1.000
_cell.length_c   1.000
_cell.angle_alpha   90.00
_cell.angle_beta   90.00
_cell.angle_gamma   90.00
#
_symmetry.space_group_name_H-M   'P 1'
#
loop_
_entity.id
_entity.type
_entity.pdbx_description
1 polymer ?
#
loop_
_entity_poly.entity_id
_entity_poly.type
_entity_poly.pdbx_seq_one_letter_code
_entity_poly.pdbx_strand_id
1 'polypeptide(L)' 'MVSALQAVEVDLRIDESLPFSTGFSYSGAIWLSIACSRGKEFRGVAMSGPLSSCVGGADPVAYYGHHDVSD' A
#
# COMPACT_ATOMS: atom_id res chain seq x y z
N MET A 1 -10.45 -16.48 8.30
CA MET A 1 -10.77 -15.04 8.24
C MET A 1 -10.32 -14.56 6.89
N VAL A 2 -11.24 -14.13 6.02
CA VAL A 2 -10.96 -13.66 4.65
C VAL A 2 -10.63 -12.17 4.73
N SER A 3 -9.58 -11.73 4.02
CA SER A 3 -9.23 -10.31 4.00
C SER A 3 -10.26 -9.50 3.19
N ALA A 4 -10.36 -8.19 3.44
CA ALA A 4 -11.25 -7.33 2.67
C ALA A 4 -10.92 -7.35 1.16
N LEU A 5 -9.63 -7.48 0.79
CA LEU A 5 -9.19 -7.59 -0.60
C LEU A 5 -9.73 -8.88 -1.25
N GLN A 6 -9.57 -10.01 -0.56
CA GLN A 6 -10.04 -11.32 -1.03
C GLN A 6 -11.56 -11.38 -1.21
N ALA A 7 -12.32 -10.71 -0.34
CA ALA A 7 -13.77 -10.64 -0.49
C ALA A 7 -14.18 -9.93 -1.80
N VAL A 8 -13.47 -8.86 -2.15
CA VAL A 8 -13.72 -8.08 -3.37
C VAL A 8 -13.29 -8.84 -4.63
N GLU A 9 -12.16 -9.54 -4.58
CA GLU A 9 -11.65 -10.37 -5.70
C GLU A 9 -12.60 -11.53 -6.04
N VAL A 10 -13.29 -12.11 -5.05
CA VAL A 10 -14.27 -13.19 -5.26
C VAL A 10 -15.60 -12.66 -5.82
N ASP A 11 -16.06 -11.50 -5.35
CA ASP A 11 -17.39 -11.00 -5.69
C ASP A 11 -17.40 -10.18 -6.99
N LEU A 12 -16.25 -9.64 -7.42
CA LEU A 12 -16.13 -8.75 -8.56
C LEU A 12 -15.11 -9.27 -9.59
N ARG A 13 -15.25 -8.82 -10.84
CA ARG A 13 -14.25 -9.09 -11.89
C ARG A 13 -13.09 -8.10 -11.75
N ILE A 14 -12.12 -8.44 -10.91
CA ILE A 14 -10.90 -7.66 -10.69
C ILE A 14 -9.75 -8.30 -11.47
N ASP A 15 -8.85 -7.46 -12.00
CA ASP A 15 -7.55 -7.93 -12.49
C ASP A 15 -6.59 -8.06 -11.30
N GLU A 16 -6.48 -9.27 -10.78
CA GLU A 16 -5.63 -9.63 -9.64
C GLU A 16 -4.12 -9.46 -9.94
N SER A 17 -3.71 -9.21 -11.19
CA SER A 17 -2.31 -8.93 -11.53
C SER A 17 -1.91 -7.46 -11.33
N LEU A 18 -2.89 -6.58 -11.09
CA LEU A 18 -2.72 -5.14 -10.93
C LEU A 18 -3.24 -4.59 -9.58
N PRO A 19 -2.94 -5.21 -8.42
CA PRO A 19 -3.34 -4.67 -7.13
C PRO A 19 -2.52 -3.44 -6.80
N PHE A 20 -3.16 -2.28 -6.66
CA PHE A 20 -2.52 -1.04 -6.24
C PHE A 20 -3.05 -0.59 -4.90
N SER A 21 -2.19 0.06 -4.12
CA SER A 21 -2.61 0.70 -2.88
C SER A 21 -2.21 2.16 -2.78
N THR A 22 -3.06 2.97 -2.17
CA THR A 22 -2.80 4.39 -1.94
C THR A 22 -3.46 4.93 -0.68
N GLY A 23 -2.84 5.95 -0.06
CA GLY A 23 -3.55 6.77 0.91
C GLY A 23 -2.84 8.06 1.31
N PHE A 24 -3.58 8.83 2.12
CA PHE A 24 -3.31 10.23 2.39
C PHE A 24 -3.29 10.52 3.91
N SER A 25 -2.50 11.51 4.32
CA SER A 25 -2.35 11.96 5.71
C SER A 25 -1.95 10.78 6.61
N TYR A 26 -2.63 10.58 7.74
CA TYR A 26 -2.36 9.46 8.66
C TYR A 26 -2.40 8.09 7.98
N SER A 27 -3.27 7.91 6.97
CA SER A 27 -3.33 6.65 6.20
C SER A 27 -2.14 6.47 5.26
N GLY A 28 -1.41 7.53 4.91
CA GLY A 28 -0.13 7.42 4.17
C GLY A 28 0.92 6.65 4.98
N ALA A 29 1.01 6.92 6.28
CA ALA A 29 1.89 6.19 7.20
C ALA A 29 1.48 4.71 7.35
N ILE A 30 0.19 4.40 7.26
CA ILE A 30 -0.33 3.02 7.25
C ILE A 30 0.05 2.30 5.95
N TRP A 31 0.00 2.99 4.81
CA TRP A 31 0.36 2.39 3.53
C TRP A 31 1.86 2.18 3.33
N LEU A 32 2.71 2.96 3.99
CA LEU A 32 4.13 2.64 4.08
C LEU A 32 4.35 1.27 4.75
N SER A 33 3.64 0.97 5.85
CA SER A 33 3.72 -0.34 6.50
C SER A 33 3.32 -1.49 5.58
N ILE A 34 2.40 -1.26 4.64
CA ILE A 34 2.00 -2.27 3.66
C ILE A 34 3.04 -2.44 2.55
N ALA A 35 3.64 -1.35 2.07
CA ALA A 35 4.78 -1.45 1.16
C ALA A 35 5.90 -2.30 1.78
N CYS A 36 6.17 -2.11 3.07
CA CYS A 36 7.18 -2.85 3.82
C CYS A 36 6.80 -4.32 4.05
N SER A 37 5.66 -4.56 4.71
CA SER A 37 5.31 -5.91 5.18
C SER A 37 4.63 -6.81 4.15
N ARG A 38 4.05 -6.23 3.09
CA ARG A 38 3.19 -6.91 2.11
C ARG A 38 3.51 -6.52 0.66
N GLY A 39 4.76 -6.11 0.39
CA GLY A 39 5.18 -5.63 -0.93
C GLY A 39 4.87 -6.60 -2.09
N LYS A 40 4.93 -7.92 -1.85
CA LYS A 40 4.61 -8.95 -2.87
C LYS A 40 3.12 -9.04 -3.25
N GLU A 41 2.23 -8.52 -2.43
CA GLU A 41 0.78 -8.57 -2.68
C GLU A 41 0.30 -7.40 -3.54
N PHE A 42 1.16 -6.39 -3.78
CA PHE A 42 0.80 -5.20 -4.53
C PHE A 42 1.73 -5.00 -5.72
N ARG A 43 1.16 -4.59 -6.85
CA ARG A 43 1.90 -4.12 -8.02
C ARG A 43 2.58 -2.78 -7.76
N GLY A 44 1.99 -1.95 -6.88
CA GLY A 44 2.60 -0.69 -6.46
C GLY A 44 1.85 -0.03 -5.32
N VAL A 45 2.57 0.81 -4.57
CA VAL A 45 2.04 1.57 -3.43
C VAL A 45 2.37 3.05 -3.60
N ALA A 46 1.36 3.89 -3.46
CA ALA A 46 1.49 5.34 -3.42
C ALA A 46 1.12 5.87 -2.03
N MET A 47 1.78 6.93 -1.55
CA MET A 47 1.36 7.58 -0.32
C MET A 47 1.59 9.08 -0.36
N SER A 48 0.75 9.80 0.38
CA SER A 48 0.98 11.19 0.74
C SER A 48 0.79 11.39 2.24
N GLY A 49 1.78 11.92 2.96
CA GLY A 49 1.66 12.12 4.40
C GLY A 49 2.98 11.91 5.15
N PRO A 50 2.94 11.91 6.50
CA PRO A 50 4.13 11.77 7.31
C PRO A 50 4.81 10.42 7.06
N LEU A 51 6.13 10.48 6.88
CA LEU A 51 6.97 9.29 6.75
C LEU A 51 7.04 8.55 8.09
N SER A 52 6.37 7.41 8.18
CA SER A 52 6.58 6.45 9.26
C SER A 52 7.86 5.65 9.03
N SER A 53 8.35 4.96 10.06
CA SER A 53 9.45 4.01 9.90
C SER A 53 8.93 2.72 9.27
N CYS A 54 9.63 2.26 8.24
CA CYS A 54 9.42 0.94 7.65
C CYS A 54 9.90 -0.14 8.62
N VAL A 55 8.98 -0.98 9.13
CA VAL A 55 9.32 -2.08 10.05
C VAL A 55 8.86 -3.40 9.46
N GLY A 56 9.83 -4.23 9.07
CA GLY A 56 9.61 -5.58 8.56
C GLY A 56 9.36 -5.64 7.06
N GLY A 57 9.95 -6.67 6.44
CA GLY A 57 9.87 -6.99 5.02
C GLY A 57 10.92 -6.26 4.17
N ALA A 58 11.57 -7.03 3.29
CA ALA A 58 12.62 -6.57 2.38
C ALA A 58 12.24 -6.81 0.91
N ASP A 59 10.97 -7.16 0.67
CA ASP A 59 10.50 -7.49 -0.65
C ASP A 59 10.31 -6.20 -1.46
N PRO A 60 10.88 -6.12 -2.66
CA PRO A 60 10.78 -4.91 -3.47
C PRO A 60 9.35 -4.72 -3.98
N VAL A 61 8.87 -3.48 -3.93
CA VAL A 61 7.60 -3.04 -4.51
C VAL A 61 7.79 -1.67 -5.17
N ALA A 62 7.09 -1.42 -6.28
CA ALA A 62 7.07 -0.10 -6.87
C ALA A 62 6.43 0.90 -5.89
N TYR A 63 7.15 1.96 -5.54
CA TYR A 63 6.76 2.88 -4.47
C TYR A 63 6.81 4.33 -4.93
N TYR A 64 5.75 5.08 -4.63
CA TYR A 64 5.66 6.53 -4.84
C TYR A 64 5.32 7.21 -3.51
N GLY A 65 6.22 8.07 -3.02
CA GLY A 65 6.01 8.86 -1.81
C GLY A 65 5.98 10.35 -2.13
N HIS A 66 4.91 11.02 -1.73
CA HIS A 66 4.76 12.48 -1.81
C HIS A 66 4.63 13.04 -0.38
N HIS A 67 5.43 14.03 -0.04
CA HIS A 67 5.17 14.87 1.12
C HIS A 67 5.43 16.32 0.72
N ASP A 68 4.52 17.22 1.06
CA ASP A 68 4.70 18.63 0.72
C ASP A 68 5.86 19.22 1.53
N VAL A 69 6.55 20.19 0.94
CA VAL A 69 7.69 20.87 1.59
C VAL A 69 7.26 21.77 2.75
N SER A 70 5.96 22.10 2.82
CA SER A 70 5.32 22.81 3.92
C SER A 70 3.92 22.21 4.10
N ASP A 71 3.72 21.53 5.23
CA ASP A 71 2.43 21.00 5.70
C ASP A 71 1.63 22.12 6.41
#